data_AF-A0A2V6XD92-F1
#
_entry.id   AF-A0A2V6XD92-F1
#
_cell.length_a   1.000
_cell.length_b   1.000
_cell.length_c   1.000
_cell.angle_alpha   90.00
_cell.angle_beta   90.00
_cell.angle_gamma   90.00
#
_symmetry.space_group_name_H-M   'P 1'
#
loop_
_entity.id
_entity.type
_entity.pdbx_description
1 polymer ?
#
loop_
_entity_poly.entity_id
_entity_poly.type
_entity_poly.pdbx_seq_one_letter_code
_entity_poly.pdbx_strand_id
1 'polypeptide(L)'
;MRLVRPHLLQWQWSDYRAKHRDRVNLLLHIVAVPLFQIAAIGLVVGVAIGSGRMAGLAAAGTVAAIVIQGRGHRRERETPTPFAGPADFVSRFVVEQWITFPRFVFSGGWSHNLGRSPESRSEPS
;
A
#
# COMPACT_ATOMS: atom_id res chain seq x y z
N MET A 1 20.85 -14.92 3.22
CA MET A 1 19.62 -14.11 3.35
C MET A 1 19.09 -13.80 1.96
N ARG A 2 17.81 -14.07 1.65
CA ARG A 2 17.25 -13.65 0.36
C ARG A 2 16.90 -12.17 0.43
N LEU A 3 17.48 -11.38 -0.48
CA LEU A 3 17.26 -9.94 -0.57
C LEU A 3 15.82 -9.61 -1.01
N VAL A 4 15.20 -10.49 -1.80
CA VAL A 4 13.83 -10.36 -2.33
C VAL A 4 13.13 -11.74 -2.27
N ARG A 5 11.83 -11.75 -1.99
CA ARG A 5 11.02 -12.99 -1.94
C ARG A 5 10.85 -13.63 -3.32
N PRO A 6 10.92 -14.96 -3.42
CA PRO A 6 10.52 -15.66 -4.64
C PRO A 6 9.03 -15.45 -4.91
N HIS A 7 8.66 -15.37 -6.19
CA HIS A 7 7.27 -15.22 -6.64
C HIS A 7 6.53 -14.07 -5.92
N LEU A 8 7.23 -12.94 -5.69
CA LEU A 8 6.75 -11.81 -4.88
C LEU A 8 5.32 -11.37 -5.23
N LEU A 9 5.00 -11.25 -6.52
CA LEU A 9 3.64 -10.88 -6.97
C LEU A 9 2.59 -11.89 -6.53
N GLN A 10 2.84 -13.18 -6.77
CA GLN A 10 1.92 -14.26 -6.42
C GLN A 10 1.75 -14.35 -4.90
N TRP A 11 2.85 -14.26 -4.15
CA TRP A 11 2.85 -14.27 -2.69
C TRP A 11 2.12 -13.06 -2.10
N GLN A 12 2.36 -11.85 -2.62
CA GLN A 12 1.71 -10.64 -2.13
C GLN A 12 0.21 -10.67 -2.45
N TRP A 13 -0.16 -11.17 -3.64
CA TRP A 13 -1.55 -11.28 -4.07
C TRP A 13 -2.35 -12.33 -3.30
N SER A 14 -1.76 -13.50 -3.02
CA SER A 14 -2.48 -14.64 -2.42
C SER A 14 -3.13 -14.32 -1.07
N ASP A 15 -2.57 -13.36 -0.34
CA ASP A 15 -3.02 -12.99 1.01
C ASP A 15 -3.42 -11.50 1.10
N TYR A 16 -3.47 -10.78 -0.02
CA TYR A 16 -3.66 -9.33 -0.03
C TYR A 16 -4.98 -8.91 0.60
N ARG A 17 -6.06 -9.65 0.27
CA ARG A 17 -7.42 -9.36 0.75
C ARG A 17 -7.58 -9.55 2.26
N ALA A 18 -6.92 -10.56 2.83
CA ALA A 18 -7.01 -10.85 4.26
C ALA A 18 -6.33 -9.74 5.09
N LYS A 19 -5.24 -9.20 4.56
CA LYS A 19 -4.43 -8.13 5.15
C LYS A 19 -4.92 -6.70 4.89
N HIS A 20 -6.02 -6.52 4.14
CA HIS A 20 -6.60 -5.21 3.81
C HIS A 20 -8.10 -5.17 4.11
N ARG A 21 -8.48 -5.54 5.33
CA ARG A 21 -9.88 -5.64 5.76
C ARG A 21 -10.37 -4.39 6.48
N ASP A 22 -9.48 -3.60 7.09
CA ASP A 22 -9.89 -2.39 7.77
C ASP A 22 -10.37 -1.34 6.76
N ARG A 23 -11.61 -0.86 6.95
CA ARG A 23 -12.23 0.10 6.02
C ARG A 23 -11.44 1.41 5.95
N VAL A 24 -10.91 1.87 7.08
CA VAL A 24 -10.14 3.11 7.13
C VAL A 24 -8.80 2.91 6.45
N ASN A 25 -8.09 1.80 6.69
CA ASN A 25 -6.87 1.45 5.97
C ASN A 25 -7.09 1.45 4.44
N LEU A 26 -8.19 0.84 3.99
CA LEU A 26 -8.55 0.78 2.58
C LEU A 26 -8.80 2.17 1.99
N LEU A 27 -9.60 3.01 2.65
CA LEU A 27 -9.85 4.39 2.21
C LEU A 27 -8.55 5.21 2.16
N LEU A 28 -7.68 5.06 3.16
CA LEU A 28 -6.37 5.70 3.17
C LEU A 28 -5.52 5.24 1.98
N HIS A 29 -5.51 3.95 1.63
CA HIS A 29 -4.79 3.45 0.46
C HIS A 29 -5.36 3.97 -0.86
N ILE A 30 -6.70 4.02 -1.00
CA ILE A 30 -7.37 4.52 -2.22
C ILE A 30 -6.89 5.94 -2.57
N VAL A 31 -6.62 6.77 -1.56
CA VAL A 31 -6.13 8.13 -1.76
C VAL A 31 -4.60 8.19 -1.79
N ALA A 32 -3.93 7.53 -0.84
CA ALA A 32 -2.48 7.65 -0.65
C ALA A 32 -1.67 6.99 -1.76
N VAL A 33 -2.16 5.90 -2.37
CA VAL A 33 -1.43 5.21 -3.45
C VAL A 33 -1.36 6.07 -4.73
N PRO A 34 -2.46 6.64 -5.25
CA PRO A 34 -2.37 7.59 -6.38
C PRO A 34 -1.49 8.81 -6.07
N LEU A 35 -1.59 9.38 -4.86
CA LEU A 35 -0.73 10.50 -4.45
C LEU A 35 0.74 10.10 -4.42
N PHE A 36 1.04 8.90 -3.92
CA PHE A 36 2.39 8.34 -3.97
C PHE A 36 2.89 8.23 -5.41
N GLN A 37 2.08 7.69 -6.33
CA GLN A 37 2.46 7.53 -7.74
C GLN A 37 2.76 8.88 -8.41
N ILE A 38 1.88 9.88 -8.21
CA ILE A 38 2.08 11.24 -8.73
C ILE A 38 3.35 11.85 -8.16
N ALA A 39 3.56 11.75 -6.85
CA ALA A 39 4.76 12.27 -6.19
C ALA A 39 6.03 11.54 -6.66
N ALA A 40 6.01 10.21 -6.82
CA ALA A 40 7.15 9.44 -7.30
C ALA A 40 7.51 9.81 -8.74
N ILE A 41 6.52 9.94 -9.64
CA ILE A 41 6.73 10.41 -11.01
C ILE A 41 7.27 11.84 -11.00
N GLY A 42 6.66 12.72 -10.20
CA GLY A 42 7.09 14.12 -10.05
C GLY A 42 8.52 14.24 -9.54
N LEU A 43 8.97 13.32 -8.68
CA LEU A 43 10.34 13.28 -8.18
C LEU A 43 11.30 12.92 -9.32
N VAL A 44 10.99 11.87 -10.10
CA VAL A 44 11.80 11.45 -11.25
C VAL A 44 11.90 12.58 -12.28
N VAL A 45 10.76 13.19 -12.64
CA VAL A 45 10.72 14.30 -13.60
C VAL A 45 11.48 15.52 -13.06
N GLY A 46 11.26 15.90 -11.80
CA GLY A 46 11.92 17.04 -11.17
C GLY A 46 13.45 16.90 -11.17
N VAL A 47 13.95 15.69 -10.88
CA VAL A 47 15.38 15.37 -10.99
C VAL A 47 15.85 15.44 -12.45
N ALA A 48 15.11 14.83 -13.38
CA ALA A 48 15.49 14.78 -14.79
C ALA A 48 15.61 16.17 -15.45
N ILE A 49 14.77 17.12 -15.03
CA ILE A 49 14.80 18.50 -15.55
C ILE A 49 15.66 19.46 -14.70
N GLY A 50 16.34 18.96 -13.66
CA GLY A 50 17.16 19.79 -12.76
C GLY A 50 16.36 20.75 -11.86
N SER A 51 15.06 20.52 -11.67
CA SER A 51 14.19 21.37 -10.84
C SER A 51 14.21 20.91 -9.38
N GLY A 52 15.12 21.48 -8.59
CA GLY A 52 15.24 21.20 -7.15
C GLY A 52 13.94 21.46 -6.37
N ARG A 53 13.17 22.49 -6.73
CA ARG A 53 11.86 22.78 -6.11
C ARG A 53 10.86 21.66 -6.37
N MET A 54 10.75 21.20 -7.61
CA MET A 54 9.83 20.11 -7.97
C MET A 54 10.25 18.81 -7.28
N ALA A 55 11.54 18.47 -7.35
CA ALA A 55 12.08 17.29 -6.69
C ALA A 55 11.85 17.33 -5.16
N GLY A 56 12.08 18.47 -4.51
CA GLY A 56 11.88 18.63 -3.07
C GLY A 56 10.41 18.46 -2.65
N LEU A 57 9.47 19.10 -3.36
CA LEU A 57 8.03 18.95 -3.09
C LEU A 57 7.56 17.52 -3.34
N ALA A 58 8.02 16.91 -4.43
CA ALA A 58 7.70 15.54 -4.77
C ALA A 58 8.23 14.55 -3.72
N ALA A 59 9.47 14.72 -3.26
CA ALA A 59 10.05 13.91 -2.19
C ALA A 59 9.25 14.01 -0.89
N ALA A 60 8.85 15.22 -0.50
CA ALA A 60 7.99 15.43 0.68
C ALA A 60 6.63 14.71 0.51
N GLY A 61 6.02 14.80 -0.66
CA GLY A 61 4.78 14.08 -0.99
C GLY A 61 4.93 12.56 -0.92
N THR A 62 6.02 12.01 -1.45
CA THR A 62 6.35 10.59 -1.36
C THR A 62 6.45 10.12 0.09
N VAL A 63 7.18 10.87 0.94
CA VAL A 63 7.32 10.56 2.37
C VAL A 63 5.97 10.62 3.08
N ALA A 64 5.18 11.67 2.83
CA ALA A 64 3.86 11.82 3.44
C ALA A 64 2.94 10.63 3.09
N ALA A 65 2.92 10.21 1.82
CA ALA A 65 2.12 9.07 1.37
C ALA A 65 2.56 7.75 2.03
N ILE A 66 3.88 7.51 2.16
CA ILE A 66 4.41 6.33 2.88
C ILE A 66 3.93 6.33 4.34
N VAL A 67 4.01 7.47 5.02
CA VAL A 67 3.62 7.58 6.43
C VAL A 67 2.12 7.35 6.60
N ILE A 68 1.28 7.92 5.72
CA ILE A 68 -0.18 7.73 5.75
C ILE A 68 -0.53 6.24 5.59
N GLN A 69 0.07 5.57 4.60
CA GLN A 69 -0.16 4.14 4.38
C GLN A 69 0.33 3.31 5.57
N GLY A 70 1.50 3.62 6.12
CA GLY A 70 2.02 2.96 7.31
C GLY A 70 1.09 3.11 8.53
N ARG A 71 0.41 4.25 8.68
CA ARG A 71 -0.62 4.44 9.71
C ARG A 71 -1.87 3.62 9.44
N GLY A 72 -2.30 3.51 8.18
CA GLY A 72 -3.39 2.64 7.77
C GLY A 72 -3.11 1.18 8.12
N HIS A 73 -1.93 0.67 7.73
CA HIS A 73 -1.50 -0.71 7.99
C HIS A 73 -1.49 -1.09 9.48
N ARG A 74 -1.20 -0.14 10.38
CA ARG A 74 -1.24 -0.39 11.84
C ARG A 74 -2.65 -0.67 12.37
N ARG A 75 -3.70 -0.43 11.58
CA ARG A 75 -5.09 -0.68 11.96
C ARG A 75 -5.55 -2.09 11.59
N GLU A 76 -4.80 -2.78 10.75
CA GLU A 76 -5.09 -4.15 10.38
C GLU A 76 -4.83 -5.08 11.57
N ARG A 77 -5.70 -6.09 11.70
CA ARG A 77 -5.61 -7.05 12.80
C ARG A 77 -4.52 -8.09 12.57
N GLU A 78 -4.36 -8.48 11.31
CA GLU A 78 -3.38 -9.46 10.91
C GLU A 78 -2.02 -8.77 10.82
N THR A 79 -1.07 -9.22 11.64
CA THR A 79 0.28 -8.65 11.61
C THR A 79 0.96 -9.00 10.28
N PRO A 80 1.50 -8.02 9.54
CA PRO A 80 2.23 -8.29 8.32
C PRO A 80 3.43 -9.20 8.59
N THR A 81 3.72 -10.10 7.64
CA THR A 81 4.95 -10.89 7.69
C THR A 81 6.16 -9.96 7.83
N PRO A 82 7.07 -10.19 8.79
CA PRO A 82 8.25 -9.34 8.99
C PRO A 82 9.09 -9.22 7.72
N PHE A 83 9.70 -8.05 7.53
CA PHE A 83 10.61 -7.83 6.41
C PHE A 83 11.90 -8.60 6.63
N ALA A 84 12.38 -9.29 5.58
CA ALA A 84 13.67 -9.97 5.62
C ALA A 84 14.87 -8.99 5.57
N GLY A 85 14.60 -7.72 5.22
CA GLY A 85 15.56 -6.64 5.14
C GLY A 85 15.03 -5.45 4.33
N PRO A 86 15.85 -4.41 4.11
CA PRO A 86 15.43 -3.20 3.38
C PRO A 86 14.98 -3.49 1.94
N ALA A 87 15.66 -4.40 1.23
CA ALA A 87 15.29 -4.77 -0.14
C ALA A 87 13.94 -5.51 -0.20
N ASP A 88 13.60 -6.35 0.80
CA ASP A 88 12.28 -7.00 0.91
C ASP A 88 11.19 -5.96 1.19
N PHE A 89 11.48 -4.97 2.03
CA PHE A 89 10.57 -3.83 2.26
C PHE A 89 10.31 -3.05 0.97
N VAL A 90 11.37 -2.57 0.31
CA VAL A 90 11.25 -1.76 -0.91
C VAL A 90 10.53 -2.52 -2.02
N SER A 91 10.90 -3.78 -2.26
CA SER A 91 10.27 -4.58 -3.31
C SER A 91 8.78 -4.83 -3.05
N ARG A 92 8.40 -5.23 -1.83
CA ARG A 92 6.98 -5.37 -1.44
C ARG A 92 6.23 -4.06 -1.60
N PHE A 93 6.81 -2.95 -1.12
CA PHE A 93 6.17 -1.65 -1.17
C PHE A 93 5.95 -1.19 -2.62
N VAL A 94 6.99 -1.21 -3.46
CA VAL A 94 6.88 -0.82 -4.88
C VAL A 94 5.85 -1.67 -5.61
N VAL A 95 5.89 -3.00 -5.43
CA VAL A 95 4.92 -3.88 -6.09
C VAL A 95 3.50 -3.62 -5.59
N GLU A 96 3.33 -3.28 -4.31
CA GLU A 96 2.04 -2.88 -3.77
C GLU A 96 1.50 -1.62 -4.44
N GLN A 97 2.32 -0.57 -4.52
CA GLN A 97 1.91 0.73 -5.05
C GLN A 97 1.51 0.67 -6.52
N TRP A 98 2.25 -0.10 -7.33
CA TRP A 98 2.11 -0.05 -8.79
C TRP A 98 1.33 -1.21 -9.37
N ILE A 99 1.23 -2.34 -8.68
CA ILE A 99 0.64 -3.56 -9.25
C ILE A 99 -0.46 -4.10 -8.35
N THR A 100 -0.13 -4.50 -7.12
CA THR A 100 -1.04 -5.28 -6.27
C THR A 100 -2.24 -4.46 -5.82
N PHE A 101 -2.05 -3.24 -5.33
CA PHE A 101 -3.15 -2.39 -4.89
C PHE A 101 -4.04 -1.92 -6.05
N PRO A 102 -3.51 -1.39 -7.17
CA PRO A 102 -4.34 -1.05 -8.33
C PRO A 102 -5.16 -2.25 -8.82
N ARG A 103 -4.52 -3.43 -8.96
CA ARG A 103 -5.22 -4.66 -9.33
C ARG A 103 -6.34 -5.01 -8.34
N PHE A 104 -6.10 -4.85 -7.04
CA PHE A 104 -7.11 -5.10 -6.02
C PHE A 104 -8.32 -4.17 -6.15
N VAL A 105 -8.09 -2.87 -6.37
CA VAL A 105 -9.16 -1.88 -6.61
C VAL A 105 -9.97 -2.24 -7.86
N PHE A 106 -9.31 -2.47 -9.00
CA PHE A 106 -10.00 -2.80 -10.25
C PHE A 106 -10.69 -4.16 -10.24
N SER A 107 -10.23 -5.12 -9.41
CA SER A 107 -10.90 -6.40 -9.22
C SER A 107 -12.20 -6.34 -8.41
N GLY A 108 -12.56 -5.17 -7.87
CA GLY A 108 -13.71 -5.01 -6.97
C GLY A 108 -13.51 -5.64 -5.59
N GLY A 109 -12.32 -6.14 -5.25
CA GLY A 109 -12.06 -6.80 -3.97
C GLY A 109 -12.29 -5.90 -2.74
N TRP A 110 -12.26 -4.58 -2.94
CA TRP A 110 -12.47 -3.55 -1.92
C TRP A 110 -13.94 -3.45 -1.47
N SER A 111 -14.92 -3.68 -2.36
CA SER A 111 -16.35 -3.56 -2.02
C SER A 111 -16.80 -4.65 -1.04
N HIS A 112 -16.27 -5.87 -1.17
CA HIS A 112 -16.51 -6.97 -0.23
C HIS A 112 -15.97 -6.66 1.18
N ASN A 113 -14.91 -5.87 1.30
CA ASN A 113 -14.32 -5.48 2.58
C ASN A 113 -15.05 -4.27 3.19
N LEU A 114 -15.59 -3.37 2.36
CA LEU A 114 -16.46 -2.29 2.82
C LEU A 114 -17.89 -2.77 3.19
N GLY A 115 -18.39 -3.86 2.61
CA GLY A 115 -19.74 -4.38 2.85
C GLY A 115 -19.93 -5.16 4.16
N ARG A 116 -18.86 -5.59 4.84
CA ARG A 116 -18.98 -6.29 6.13
C ARG A 116 -19.23 -5.29 7.27
N SER A 117 -20.48 -5.11 7.69
CA SER A 117 -20.83 -4.27 8.85
C SER A 117 -20.31 -4.87 10.16
N PRO A 118 -19.94 -4.03 11.16
CA PRO A 118 -19.56 -4.48 12.51
C PRO A 118 -20.64 -5.33 13.22
N GLU A 119 -21.88 -5.24 12.73
CA GLU A 119 -23.11 -5.77 13.33
C GLU A 119 -23.27 -7.29 13.23
N SER A 120 -22.42 -7.99 12.48
CA SER A 120 -22.40 -9.46 12.47
C SER A 120 -21.70 -10.10 13.70
N ARG A 121 -21.52 -9.35 14.79
CA ARG A 121 -20.78 -9.78 16.00
C ARG A 121 -21.62 -10.04 17.24
N SER A 122 -22.93 -9.85 17.18
CA SER A 122 -23.83 -10.15 18.28
C SER A 122 -24.78 -11.27 17.86
N GLU A 123 -24.27 -12.49 17.87
CA GLU A 123 -24.97 -13.69 18.38
C GLU A 123 -24.00 -14.86 18.33
N PRO A 124 -23.77 -15.51 19.48
CA PRO A 124 -24.10 -16.91 19.57
C PRO A 124 -25.04 -17.21 20.73
N SER A 125 -25.82 -18.25 20.48
CA SER A 125 -26.93 -18.86 21.21
C SER A 125 -26.63 -19.26 22.66
#